data_AF-A0A537ZV90-F1
#
_entry.id   AF-A0A537ZV90-F1
#
_cell.length_a   1.000
_cell.length_b   1.000
_cell.length_c   1.000
_cell.angle_alpha   90.00
_cell.angle_beta   90.00
_cell.angle_gamma   90.00
#
_symmetry.space_group_name_H-M   'P 1'
#
loop_
_entity.id
_entity.type
_entity.pdbx_description
1 polymer ?
#
loop_
_entity_poly.entity_id
_entity_poly.type
_entity_poly.pdbx_seq_one_letter_code
_entity_poly.pdbx_strand_id
1 'polypeptide(L)'
;MSRRAAAAPLLVLVAALAYPVAVLSGGLPRFPTRAECIHPAKEGVPLEAVFGRFDLRASAEARFQRVLAAGFKGTKIEPDGCGRLKVDVAGIPNLAVGHDLLKEAAKVGLTATLESVP
;
A
#
# COMPACT_ATOMS: atom_id res chain seq x y z
N MET A 1 42.06 -19.92 -24.22
CA MET A 1 41.28 -19.93 -22.96
C MET A 1 40.95 -18.50 -22.53
N SER A 2 39.65 -18.26 -22.25
CA SER A 2 39.15 -17.42 -21.14
C SER A 2 39.22 -15.88 -21.10
N ARG A 3 39.29 -15.12 -22.21
CA ARG A 3 38.94 -13.67 -22.11
C ARG A 3 37.43 -13.42 -21.99
N ARG A 4 36.61 -14.22 -22.68
CA ARG A 4 35.14 -14.12 -22.60
C ARG A 4 34.56 -14.67 -21.29
N ALA A 5 35.21 -15.67 -20.70
CA ALA A 5 34.75 -16.32 -19.47
C ALA A 5 34.92 -15.43 -18.22
N ALA A 6 35.90 -14.51 -18.21
CA ALA A 6 36.12 -13.58 -17.10
C ALA A 6 35.30 -12.27 -17.20
N ALA A 7 34.78 -11.93 -18.39
CA ALA A 7 34.04 -10.69 -18.60
C ALA A 7 32.63 -10.73 -17.99
N ALA A 8 31.95 -11.88 -18.07
CA ALA A 8 30.62 -12.07 -17.51
C ALA A 8 30.57 -11.91 -15.97
N PRO A 9 31.42 -12.58 -15.16
CA PRO A 9 31.39 -12.39 -13.71
C PRO A 9 31.78 -10.97 -13.29
N LEU A 10 32.69 -10.32 -14.03
CA LEU A 10 33.08 -8.93 -13.77
C LEU A 10 31.91 -7.96 -14.00
N LEU A 11 31.15 -8.11 -15.08
CA LEU A 11 29.98 -7.28 -15.35
C LEU A 11 28.88 -7.45 -14.29
N VAL A 12 28.63 -8.69 -13.86
CA VAL A 12 27.67 -8.96 -12.77
C VAL A 12 28.14 -8.29 -11.48
N LEU A 13 29.43 -8.38 -11.15
CA LEU A 13 29.99 -7.77 -9.95
C LEU A 13 29.91 -6.23 -10.00
N VAL A 14 30.22 -5.63 -11.15
CA VAL A 14 30.08 -4.19 -11.38
C VAL A 14 28.62 -3.76 -11.25
N ALA A 15 27.67 -4.48 -11.86
CA ALA A 15 26.25 -4.17 -11.75
C ALA A 15 25.74 -4.31 -10.29
N ALA A 16 26.15 -5.36 -9.59
CA ALA A 16 25.77 -5.61 -8.20
C ALA A 16 26.30 -4.55 -7.22
N LEU A 17 27.44 -3.91 -7.52
CA LEU A 17 28.00 -2.83 -6.71
C LEU A 17 27.53 -1.44 -7.15
N ALA A 18 27.42 -1.19 -8.46
CA ALA A 18 27.02 0.11 -8.98
C ALA A 18 25.54 0.42 -8.73
N TYR A 19 24.67 -0.59 -8.78
CA TYR A 19 23.23 -0.41 -8.55
C TYR A 19 22.89 0.11 -7.13
N PRO A 20 23.33 -0.52 -6.02
CA PRO A 20 23.03 0.00 -4.68
C PRO A 20 23.62 1.40 -4.48
N VAL A 21 24.81 1.69 -5.01
CA VAL A 21 25.41 3.04 -4.93
C VAL A 21 24.56 4.07 -5.68
N ALA A 22 24.10 3.76 -6.90
CA ALA A 22 23.27 4.66 -7.71
C ALA A 22 21.85 4.85 -7.15
N VAL A 23 21.29 3.85 -6.48
CA VAL A 23 20.02 3.97 -5.74
C VAL A 23 20.20 4.83 -4.49
N LEU A 24 21.27 4.62 -3.72
CA LEU A 24 21.57 5.40 -2.51
C LEU A 24 21.89 6.87 -2.82
N SER A 25 22.51 7.16 -3.98
CA SER A 25 22.78 8.53 -4.42
C SER A 25 21.57 9.25 -5.01
N GLY A 26 20.40 8.59 -5.08
CA GLY A 26 19.17 9.16 -5.63
C GLY A 26 19.14 9.25 -7.16
N GLY A 27 20.10 8.63 -7.85
CA GLY A 27 20.20 8.66 -9.32
C GLY A 27 19.32 7.64 -10.04
N LEU A 28 18.74 6.66 -9.33
CA LEU A 28 17.88 5.63 -9.90
C LEU A 28 16.53 5.51 -9.18
N PRO A 29 15.46 5.03 -9.86
CA PRO A 29 14.20 4.72 -9.22
C PRO A 29 14.40 3.70 -8.10
N ARG A 30 13.76 3.95 -6.95
CA ARG A 30 13.67 2.99 -5.85
C ARG A 30 12.24 2.50 -5.69
N PHE A 31 12.09 1.30 -5.12
CA PHE A 31 10.78 0.85 -4.67
C PHE A 31 10.29 1.76 -3.52
N PRO A 32 8.99 2.09 -3.49
CA PRO A 32 8.40 2.83 -2.39
C PRO A 32 8.46 2.00 -1.11
N THR A 33 8.64 2.69 0.00
CA THR A 33 8.54 2.13 1.34
C THR A 33 7.08 1.97 1.72
N ARG A 34 6.79 1.05 2.64
CA ARG A 34 5.42 0.81 3.15
C ARG A 34 4.72 2.06 3.69
N ALA A 35 5.47 3.05 4.17
CA ALA A 35 4.93 4.31 4.67
C ALA A 35 4.47 5.23 3.53
N GLU A 36 5.10 5.16 2.35
CA GLU A 36 4.77 6.00 1.20
C GLU A 36 3.48 5.60 0.49
N CYS A 37 3.00 4.37 0.73
CA CYS A 37 1.67 3.92 0.30
C CYS A 37 0.56 4.22 1.32
N ILE A 38 0.85 5.06 2.33
CA ILE A 38 -0.17 5.65 3.19
C ILE A 38 -0.35 7.08 2.71
N HIS A 39 -1.52 7.39 2.18
CA HIS A 39 -1.82 8.71 1.61
C HIS A 39 -2.71 9.48 2.58
N PRO A 40 -2.18 10.44 3.36
CA PRO A 40 -3.00 11.17 4.32
C PRO A 40 -4.23 11.79 3.66
N ALA A 41 -5.38 11.72 4.33
CA ALA A 41 -6.62 12.33 3.84
C ALA A 41 -6.43 13.84 3.64
N LYS A 42 -6.90 14.35 2.50
CA LYS A 42 -6.84 15.77 2.14
C LYS A 42 -8.21 16.26 1.70
N GLU A 43 -8.47 17.55 1.90
CA GLU A 43 -9.68 18.19 1.38
C GLU A 43 -9.64 18.29 -0.15
N GLY A 44 -10.81 18.25 -0.79
CA GLY A 44 -10.95 18.47 -2.23
C GLY A 44 -10.55 17.29 -3.12
N VAL A 45 -10.18 16.14 -2.53
CA VAL A 45 -9.87 14.90 -3.28
C VAL A 45 -10.77 13.75 -2.83
N PRO A 46 -11.05 12.76 -3.71
CA PRO A 46 -11.73 11.53 -3.32
C PRO A 46 -10.98 10.82 -2.21
N LEU A 47 -11.72 10.26 -1.26
CA LEU A 47 -11.18 9.56 -0.11
C LEU A 47 -11.58 8.09 -0.11
N GLU A 48 -10.83 7.32 0.67
CA GLU A 48 -11.12 5.95 1.03
C GLU A 48 -10.97 5.73 2.55
N ALA A 49 -11.71 4.79 3.10
CA ALA A 49 -11.55 4.32 4.47
C ALA A 49 -10.84 2.98 4.47
N VAL A 50 -9.61 2.95 4.98
CA VAL A 50 -8.75 1.76 5.02
C VAL A 50 -8.90 1.07 6.38
N PHE A 51 -9.48 -0.13 6.38
CA PHE A 51 -9.72 -0.96 7.56
C PHE A 51 -8.50 -1.78 8.00
N GLY A 52 -7.42 -1.76 7.21
CA GLY A 52 -6.15 -2.39 7.54
C GLY A 52 -5.32 -2.72 6.30
N ARG A 53 -4.06 -3.06 6.55
CA ARG A 53 -3.10 -3.54 5.55
C ARG A 53 -2.45 -4.83 6.01
N PHE A 54 -2.24 -5.77 5.10
CA PHE A 54 -1.86 -7.13 5.41
C PHE A 54 -0.83 -7.67 4.41
N ASP A 55 0.17 -8.39 4.91
CA ASP A 55 1.15 -9.09 4.07
C ASP A 55 0.56 -10.36 3.43
N LEU A 56 -0.43 -10.98 4.08
CA LEU A 56 -1.03 -12.25 3.67
C LEU A 56 -2.45 -12.07 3.17
N ARG A 57 -2.78 -12.74 2.05
CA ARG A 57 -4.15 -12.76 1.50
C ARG A 57 -5.18 -13.30 2.49
N ALA A 58 -4.84 -14.35 3.25
CA ALA A 58 -5.74 -14.92 4.25
C ALA A 58 -6.11 -13.90 5.35
N SER A 59 -5.14 -13.10 5.82
CA SER A 59 -5.38 -12.06 6.82
C SER A 59 -6.24 -10.92 6.27
N ALA A 60 -6.00 -10.52 5.01
CA ALA A 60 -6.83 -9.52 4.33
C ALA A 60 -8.27 -10.03 4.15
N GLU A 61 -8.45 -11.29 3.73
CA GLU A 61 -9.76 -11.91 3.56
C GLU A 61 -10.53 -12.00 4.88
N ALA A 62 -9.86 -12.42 5.96
CA ALA A 62 -10.47 -12.44 7.29
C ALA A 62 -10.93 -11.05 7.74
N ARG A 63 -10.17 -9.99 7.43
CA ARG A 63 -10.58 -8.60 7.73
C ARG A 63 -11.74 -8.18 6.86
N PHE A 64 -11.67 -8.43 5.56
CA PHE A 64 -12.71 -8.13 4.58
C PHE A 64 -14.06 -8.73 4.98
N GLN A 65 -14.10 -10.01 5.35
CA GLN A 65 -15.33 -10.67 5.80
C GLN A 65 -15.92 -10.02 7.06
N ARG A 66 -15.08 -9.62 8.02
CA ARG A 66 -15.54 -8.88 9.21
C ARG A 66 -16.14 -7.52 8.86
N VAL A 67 -15.50 -6.79 7.95
CA VAL A 67 -15.95 -5.47 7.51
C VAL A 67 -17.26 -5.56 6.72
N LEU A 68 -17.39 -6.56 5.83
CA LEU A 68 -18.64 -6.83 5.11
C LEU A 68 -19.77 -7.27 6.04
N ALA A 69 -19.50 -8.18 6.99
CA ALA A 69 -20.49 -8.65 7.94
C ALA A 69 -21.02 -7.52 8.84
N ALA A 70 -20.20 -6.51 9.11
CA ALA A 70 -20.60 -5.30 9.82
C ALA A 70 -21.41 -4.30 8.97
N GLY A 71 -21.62 -4.58 7.68
CA GLY A 71 -22.50 -3.80 6.82
C GLY A 71 -21.81 -2.73 5.96
N PHE A 72 -20.47 -2.65 5.97
CA PHE A 72 -19.72 -1.73 5.11
C PHE A 72 -19.70 -2.25 3.67
N LYS A 73 -20.78 -1.97 2.95
CA LYS A 73 -20.92 -2.33 1.52
C LYS A 73 -19.88 -1.58 0.69
N GLY A 74 -19.44 -2.22 -0.41
CA GLY A 74 -18.40 -1.65 -1.27
C GLY A 74 -16.98 -1.83 -0.74
N THR A 75 -16.81 -2.59 0.35
CA THR A 75 -15.47 -3.00 0.80
C THR A 75 -14.78 -3.82 -0.28
N LYS A 76 -13.48 -3.62 -0.45
CA LYS A 76 -12.63 -4.37 -1.39
C LYS A 76 -11.34 -4.83 -0.73
N ILE A 77 -10.64 -5.73 -1.42
CA ILE A 77 -9.24 -6.07 -1.14
C ILE A 77 -8.42 -5.65 -2.34
N GLU A 78 -7.52 -4.69 -2.16
CA GLU A 78 -6.71 -4.13 -3.23
C GLU A 78 -5.21 -4.15 -2.87
N PRO A 79 -4.29 -4.25 -3.84
CA PRO A 79 -2.87 -4.02 -3.58
C PRO A 79 -2.64 -2.57 -3.12
N ASP A 80 -1.78 -2.36 -2.11
CA ASP A 80 -1.43 -1.01 -1.63
C ASP A 80 -0.33 -0.34 -2.46
N GLY A 81 0.26 -1.04 -3.45
CA GLY A 81 1.39 -0.54 -4.26
C GLY A 81 2.77 -0.69 -3.58
N CYS A 82 2.83 -1.11 -2.32
CA CYS A 82 4.04 -1.30 -1.53
C CYS A 82 4.19 -2.74 -1.00
N GLY A 83 3.57 -3.70 -1.70
CA GLY A 83 3.69 -5.13 -1.41
C GLY A 83 2.75 -5.64 -0.30
N ARG A 84 1.74 -4.87 0.10
CA ARG A 84 0.66 -5.36 1.00
C ARG A 84 -0.68 -5.32 0.29
N LEU A 85 -1.66 -5.97 0.89
CA LEU A 85 -3.07 -5.87 0.55
C LEU A 85 -3.76 -4.94 1.55
N LYS A 86 -4.50 -3.95 1.06
CA LYS A 86 -5.40 -3.13 1.87
C LYS A 86 -6.82 -3.66 1.79
N VAL A 87 -7.58 -3.47 2.87
CA VAL A 87 -9.03 -3.64 2.89
C VAL A 87 -9.64 -2.27 3.07
N ASP A 88 -10.40 -1.80 2.09
CA ASP A 88 -10.86 -0.41 2.05
C ASP A 88 -12.30 -0.28 1.53
N VAL A 89 -12.90 0.87 1.82
CA VAL A 89 -14.13 1.37 1.18
C VAL A 89 -13.79 2.68 0.49
N ALA A 90 -13.74 2.66 -0.84
CA ALA A 90 -13.50 3.84 -1.67
C ALA A 90 -14.79 4.66 -1.93
N GLY A 91 -14.64 5.80 -2.61
CA GLY A 91 -15.76 6.63 -3.07
C GLY A 91 -16.32 7.56 -2.01
N ILE A 92 -15.53 7.88 -0.98
CA ILE A 92 -15.90 8.83 0.06
C ILE A 92 -15.70 10.25 -0.51
N PRO A 93 -16.75 11.08 -0.57
CA PRO A 93 -16.71 12.34 -1.34
C PRO A 93 -15.95 13.47 -0.64
N ASN A 94 -15.84 13.45 0.69
CA ASN A 94 -15.20 14.48 1.49
C ASN A 94 -14.88 13.98 2.90
N LEU A 95 -14.09 14.77 3.63
CA LEU A 95 -13.65 14.44 5.00
C LEU A 95 -14.83 14.26 5.96
N ALA A 96 -15.91 15.05 5.84
CA ALA A 96 -17.06 14.94 6.75
C ALA A 96 -17.72 13.57 6.66
N VAL A 97 -18.04 13.11 5.44
CA VAL A 97 -18.59 11.77 5.21
C VAL A 97 -17.61 10.69 5.67
N GLY A 98 -16.32 10.89 5.43
CA GLY A 98 -15.28 9.97 5.88
C GLY A 98 -15.23 9.83 7.40
N HIS A 99 -15.28 10.95 8.13
CA HIS A 99 -15.26 10.94 9.58
C HIS A 99 -16.49 10.29 10.18
N ASP A 100 -17.66 10.50 9.57
CA ASP A 100 -18.88 9.81 10.00
C ASP A 100 -18.78 8.30 9.76
N LEU A 101 -18.22 7.85 8.63
CA LEU A 101 -17.94 6.43 8.40
C LEU A 101 -17.00 5.85 9.46
N LEU A 102 -15.93 6.56 9.83
CA LEU A 102 -15.03 6.12 10.90
C LEU A 102 -15.75 5.98 12.25
N LYS A 103 -16.67 6.90 12.57
CA LYS A 103 -17.49 6.81 13.79
C LYS A 103 -18.41 5.60 13.75
N GLU A 104 -19.06 5.32 12.63
CA GLU A 104 -19.91 4.13 12.48
C GLU A 104 -19.08 2.84 12.60
N ALA A 105 -17.88 2.80 12.01
CA ALA A 105 -16.96 1.68 12.15
C ALA A 105 -16.59 1.44 13.63
N ALA A 106 -16.29 2.51 14.36
CA ALA A 106 -15.94 2.42 15.77
C ALA A 106 -17.08 1.85 16.63
N LYS A 107 -18.34 2.17 16.34
CA LYS A 107 -19.51 1.63 17.07
C LYS A 107 -19.62 0.10 17.01
N VAL A 108 -19.10 -0.51 15.95
CA VAL A 108 -19.09 -1.97 15.75
C VAL A 108 -17.72 -2.60 16.00
N GLY A 109 -16.81 -1.87 16.66
CA GLY A 109 -15.48 -2.37 17.02
C GLY A 109 -14.50 -2.47 15.85
N LEU A 110 -14.76 -1.80 14.75
CA LEU A 110 -13.86 -1.73 13.60
C LEU A 110 -13.07 -0.41 13.60
N THR A 111 -11.75 -0.51 13.52
CA THR A 111 -10.87 0.65 13.28
C THR A 111 -10.59 0.81 11.79
N ALA A 112 -10.65 2.05 11.29
CA ALA A 112 -10.21 2.42 9.95
C ALA A 112 -9.51 3.78 9.96
N THR A 113 -8.70 4.05 8.94
CA THR A 113 -8.05 5.35 8.68
C THR A 113 -8.60 5.94 7.39
N LEU A 114 -8.73 7.28 7.34
CA LEU A 114 -9.05 7.96 6.08
C LEU A 114 -7.78 8.24 5.31
N GLU A 115 -7.84 7.99 4.02
CA GLU A 115 -6.75 8.20 3.09
C GLU A 115 -7.24 8.83 1.79
N SER A 116 -6.38 9.59 1.15
CA SER A 116 -6.64 10.11 -0.20
C SER A 116 -6.45 8.98 -1.21
N VAL A 117 -7.35 8.88 -2.18
CA VAL A 117 -7.14 7.97 -3.31
C VAL A 117 -5.97 8.51 -4.15
N PRO A 118 -4.89 7.72 -4.39
CA PRO A 118 -3.74 8.16 -5.17
C PRO A 118 -4.05 8.41 -6.65
#